data_AF-P84864-F1
#
_entry.id   AF-P84864-F1
#
_cell.length_a   1.000
_cell.length_b   1.000
_cell.length_c   1.000
_cell.angle_alpha   90.00
_cell.angle_beta   90.00
_cell.angle_gamma   90.00
#
_symmetry.space_group_name_H-M   'P 1'
#
loop_
_entity.id
_entity.type
_entity.pdbx_description
1 polymer ?
#
loop_
_entity_poly.entity_id
_entity_poly.type
_entity_poly.pdbx_seq_one_letter_code
_entity_poly.pdbx_strand_id
1 'polypeptide(L)' 'TGTSCISPKQCTEPCRAKGCKHGKCMNRKCHCMLCL' A
#
# COMPACT_ATOMS: atom_id res chain seq x y z
N THR A 1 -2.58 -7.83 4.21
CA THR A 1 -1.69 -6.96 3.41
C THR A 1 -0.65 -7.87 2.80
N GLY A 2 -0.82 -8.24 1.53
CA GLY A 2 0.00 -9.25 0.86
C GLY A 2 0.17 -9.02 -0.64
N THR A 3 -0.31 -7.87 -1.15
CA THR A 3 -0.18 -7.52 -2.56
C THR A 3 1.29 -7.30 -2.87
N SER A 4 1.81 -8.06 -3.83
CA SER A 4 3.15 -7.85 -4.34
C SER A 4 3.24 -6.50 -5.03
N CYS A 5 4.34 -5.81 -4.82
CA CYS A 5 4.62 -4.52 -5.44
C CYS A 5 6.07 -4.46 -5.91
N ILE A 6 6.28 -3.61 -6.90
CA ILE A 6 7.59 -3.23 -7.42
C ILE A 6 7.85 -1.76 -7.11
N SER A 7 6.80 -0.93 -7.16
CA SER A 7 6.87 0.49 -6.82
C SER A 7 5.80 0.88 -5.78
N PRO A 8 6.05 1.93 -4.97
CA PRO A 8 5.10 2.39 -3.95
C PRO A 8 3.75 2.82 -4.54
N LYS A 9 3.72 3.32 -5.79
CA LYS A 9 2.47 3.72 -6.49
C LYS A 9 1.48 2.56 -6.61
N GLN A 10 1.95 1.31 -6.76
CA GLN A 10 1.09 0.13 -6.82
C GLN A 10 0.38 -0.17 -5.50
N CYS A 11 0.86 0.39 -4.40
CA CYS A 11 0.26 0.23 -3.08
C CYS A 11 -0.68 1.38 -2.73
N THR A 12 -0.53 2.55 -3.36
CA THR A 12 -1.32 3.74 -3.05
C THR A 12 -2.81 3.52 -3.27
N GLU A 13 -3.22 3.07 -4.45
CA GLU A 13 -4.64 2.79 -4.74
C GLU A 13 -5.26 1.69 -3.88
N PRO A 14 -4.67 0.48 -3.76
CA PRO A 14 -5.27 -0.57 -2.93
C PRO A 14 -5.28 -0.23 -1.44
N CYS A 15 -4.32 0.57 -0.95
CA CYS A 15 -4.37 1.08 0.43
C CYS A 15 -5.44 2.16 0.59
N ARG A 16 -5.59 3.05 -0.39
CA ARG A 16 -6.65 4.08 -0.40
C ARG A 16 -8.05 3.45 -0.43
N ALA A 17 -8.24 2.40 -1.22
CA ALA A 17 -9.48 1.63 -1.25
C ALA A 17 -9.82 0.98 0.11
N LYS A 18 -8.80 0.74 0.96
CA LYS A 18 -8.96 0.24 2.33
C LYS A 18 -9.15 1.33 3.39
N GLY A 19 -9.27 2.60 3.00
CA GLY A 19 -9.36 3.72 3.92
C GLY A 19 -8.00 4.23 4.45
N CYS A 20 -6.89 3.78 3.86
CA CYS A 20 -5.55 4.23 4.25
C CYS A 20 -5.04 5.36 3.36
N LYS A 21 -4.53 6.44 3.99
CA LYS A 21 -4.03 7.61 3.25
C LYS A 21 -2.76 7.34 2.47
N HIS A 22 -1.96 6.37 2.90
CA HIS A 22 -0.66 6.09 2.27
C HIS A 22 -0.42 4.59 2.13
N GLY A 23 0.17 4.20 1.02
CA GLY A 23 0.69 2.85 0.80
C GLY A 23 2.16 2.94 0.38
N LYS A 24 3.05 2.18 1.02
CA LYS A 24 4.45 2.04 0.59
C LYS A 24 4.74 0.61 0.17
N CYS A 25 5.65 0.47 -0.79
CA CYS A 25 6.19 -0.83 -1.16
C CYS A 25 7.47 -1.10 -0.36
N MET A 26 7.53 -2.20 0.39
CA MET A 26 8.71 -2.61 1.15
C MET A 26 8.89 -4.12 1.01
N ASN A 27 10.10 -4.59 0.67
CA ASN A 27 10.39 -6.00 0.40
C ASN A 27 9.42 -6.65 -0.60
N ARG A 28 9.07 -5.91 -1.66
CA ARG A 28 8.06 -6.28 -2.67
C ARG A 28 6.67 -6.56 -2.11
N LYS A 29 6.32 -6.05 -0.94
CA LYS A 29 4.99 -6.14 -0.33
C LYS A 29 4.42 -4.76 -0.03
N CYS A 30 3.12 -4.61 -0.22
CA CYS A 30 2.43 -3.38 0.11
C CYS A 30 2.16 -3.26 1.62
N HIS A 31 2.64 -2.17 2.20
CA HIS A 31 2.36 -1.75 3.56
C HIS A 31 1.47 -0.50 3.52
N CYS A 32 0.22 -0.66 3.95
CA CYS A 32 -0.70 0.46 4.12
C CYS A 32 -0.42 1.15 5.46
N MET A 33 -0.42 2.47 5.46
CA MET A 33 -0.13 3.33 6.62
C MET A 33 -1.18 4.45 6.67
N LEU A 34 -1.34 5.04 7.86
CA LEU A 34 -2.28 6.13 8.09
C LEU A 34 -3.72 5.73 7.70
N CYS A 35 -4.15 4.56 8.17
CA CYS A 35 -5.52 4.06 8.01
C CYS A 35 -6.44 4.77 9.00
N LEU A 36 -7.56 5.27 8.47
CA LEU A 36 -8.65 5.84 9.26
C LEU A 36 -9.59 4.74 9.73
#